data_AF-A0A6A3G3C6-F1
#
_entry.id   AF-A0A6A3G3C6-F1
#
_cell.length_a   1.000
_cell.length_b   1.000
_cell.length_c   1.000
_cell.angle_alpha   90.00
_cell.angle_beta   90.00
_cell.angle_gamma   90.00
#
_symmetry.space_group_name_H-M   'P 1'
#
loop_
_entity.id
_entity.type
_entity.pdbx_description
1 polymer ?
#
loop_
_entity_poly.entity_id
_entity_poly.type
_entity_poly.pdbx_seq_one_letter_code
_entity_poly.pdbx_strand_id
1 'polypeptide(L)'
;MTETHQVLVVKEVINVARRNATLKKQIQYQGVPEEEIPLIPSAMEPYQRKYICTHGWPARERSSGMRKSHNLRRMECPFQMLAQVTQMEDGWWGLVVQREVYSHNHQVSPRIYQHYPGIRQVSQQSPLVSGVQLLMQAQAGASSIYEYTRESSDHHVTMKDVHNLVARLRSSGESLMY
;
A
#
# COMPACT_ATOMS: atom_id res chain seq x y z
N MET A 1 -12.21 -2.34 -17.11
CA MET A 1 -10.97 -2.86 -16.53
C MET A 1 -11.33 -4.09 -15.70
N THR A 2 -10.63 -5.21 -15.85
CA THR A 2 -10.86 -6.43 -15.05
C THR A 2 -10.25 -6.27 -13.66
N GLU A 3 -11.05 -6.47 -12.61
CA GLU A 3 -10.59 -6.39 -11.22
C GLU A 3 -9.69 -7.58 -10.85
N THR A 4 -8.46 -7.28 -10.40
CA THR A 4 -7.43 -8.30 -10.14
C THR A 4 -7.45 -8.83 -8.71
N HIS A 5 -8.25 -8.23 -7.79
CA HIS A 5 -8.44 -8.67 -6.40
C HIS A 5 -7.14 -8.93 -5.60
N GLN A 6 -6.02 -8.38 -6.09
CA GLN A 6 -4.70 -8.54 -5.50
C GLN A 6 -4.40 -7.35 -4.59
N VAL A 7 -3.74 -7.60 -3.46
CA VAL A 7 -3.24 -6.55 -2.57
C VAL A 7 -1.73 -6.53 -2.65
N LEU A 8 -1.20 -5.40 -3.10
CA LEU A 8 0.22 -5.19 -3.33
C LEU A 8 0.78 -4.23 -2.29
N VAL A 9 2.04 -4.42 -1.95
CA VAL A 9 2.80 -3.57 -1.02
C VAL A 9 4.13 -3.19 -1.63
N VAL A 10 4.65 -2.03 -1.24
CA VAL A 10 5.98 -1.58 -1.65
C VAL A 10 7.03 -2.33 -0.83
N LYS A 11 7.86 -3.14 -1.49
CA LYS A 11 8.99 -3.85 -0.87
C LYS A 11 10.22 -2.96 -0.75
N GLU A 12 10.48 -2.19 -1.80
CA GLU A 12 11.69 -1.38 -1.93
C GLU A 12 11.38 -0.10 -2.70
N VAL A 13 12.04 0.99 -2.30
CA VAL A 13 12.03 2.28 -2.98
C VAL A 13 13.47 2.66 -3.25
N ILE A 14 13.76 3.06 -4.49
CA ILE A 14 15.03 3.68 -4.86
C ILE A 14 14.73 5.12 -5.23
N ASN A 15 15.38 6.03 -4.51
CA ASN A 15 15.25 7.46 -4.70
C ASN A 15 16.15 7.95 -5.83
N VAL A 16 15.76 9.04 -6.50
CA VAL A 16 16.52 9.63 -7.61
C VAL A 16 17.93 9.98 -7.17
N ALA A 17 18.06 10.66 -6.02
CA ALA A 17 19.36 11.05 -5.47
C ALA A 17 20.29 9.85 -5.27
N ARG A 18 19.77 8.75 -4.71
CA ARG A 18 20.54 7.51 -4.50
C ARG A 18 20.98 6.91 -5.84
N ARG A 19 20.05 6.79 -6.81
CA ARG A 19 20.35 6.24 -8.14
C ARG A 19 21.39 7.08 -8.87
N ASN A 20 21.22 8.40 -8.91
CA ASN A 20 22.15 9.31 -9.59
C ASN A 20 23.54 9.27 -8.95
N ALA A 21 23.63 9.26 -7.62
CA ALA A 21 24.91 9.11 -6.92
C ALA A 21 25.60 7.77 -7.21
N THR A 22 24.84 6.67 -7.31
CA THR A 22 25.38 5.37 -7.74
C THR A 22 25.84 5.40 -9.19
N LEU A 23 25.07 6.03 -10.09
CA LEU A 23 25.41 6.12 -11.51
C LEU A 23 26.72 6.86 -11.74
N LYS A 24 26.90 8.03 -11.11
CA LYS A 24 28.14 8.83 -11.20
C LYS A 24 29.39 8.07 -10.74
N LYS A 25 29.24 7.07 -9.87
CA LYS A 25 30.36 6.26 -9.37
C LYS A 25 30.73 5.08 -10.28
N GLN A 26 29.95 4.79 -11.31
CA GLN A 26 30.26 3.70 -12.23
C GLN A 26 31.49 4.04 -13.08
N ILE A 27 32.32 3.02 -13.33
CA ILE A 27 33.59 3.17 -14.07
C ILE A 27 33.38 3.84 -15.43
N GLN A 28 32.30 3.49 -16.14
CA GLN A 28 31.97 4.05 -17.46
C GLN A 28 31.67 5.56 -17.47
N TYR A 29 31.36 6.16 -16.31
CA TYR A 29 31.06 7.59 -16.18
C TYR A 29 32.17 8.36 -15.45
N GLN A 30 33.31 7.73 -15.16
CA GLN A 30 34.45 8.44 -14.59
C GLN A 30 35.08 9.38 -15.63
N GLY A 31 35.17 10.66 -15.29
CA GLY A 31 35.71 11.69 -16.19
C GLY A 31 34.75 12.14 -17.30
N VAL A 32 33.52 11.60 -17.33
CA VAL A 32 32.45 12.04 -18.24
C VAL A 32 31.79 13.30 -17.66
N PRO A 33 31.57 14.36 -18.45
CA PRO A 33 30.80 15.53 -18.02
C PRO A 33 29.42 15.15 -17.51
N GLU A 34 28.90 15.86 -16.51
CA GLU A 34 27.65 15.50 -15.86
C GLU A 34 26.45 15.52 -16.82
N GLU A 35 26.50 16.40 -17.82
CA GLU A 35 25.49 16.61 -18.85
C GLU A 35 25.35 15.40 -19.80
N GLU A 36 26.41 14.61 -19.94
CA GLU A 36 26.44 13.39 -20.77
C GLU A 36 26.04 12.14 -19.97
N ILE A 37 25.98 12.24 -18.64
CA ILE A 37 25.51 11.15 -17.79
C ILE A 37 23.97 11.16 -17.82
N PRO A 38 23.30 10.01 -18.04
CA PRO A 38 21.84 9.95 -18.12
C PRO A 38 21.21 10.04 -16.72
N LEU A 39 21.32 11.21 -16.09
CA LEU A 39 20.79 11.55 -14.78
C LEU A 39 19.29 11.82 -14.86
N ILE A 40 18.60 11.51 -13.77
CA ILE A 40 17.16 11.72 -13.66
C ILE A 40 16.92 12.98 -12.81
N PRO A 41 16.00 13.89 -13.21
CA PRO A 41 15.68 15.07 -12.41
C PRO A 41 15.15 14.69 -11.02
N SER A 42 15.55 15.43 -9.99
CA SER A 42 15.09 15.20 -8.60
C SER A 42 13.58 15.35 -8.43
N ALA A 43 12.92 16.11 -9.30
CA ALA A 43 11.46 16.23 -9.34
C ALA A 43 10.74 14.90 -9.64
N MET A 44 11.43 13.90 -10.19
CA MET A 44 10.89 12.59 -10.52
C MET A 44 10.97 11.58 -9.36
N GLU A 45 10.94 12.08 -8.12
CA GLU A 45 11.08 11.27 -6.92
C GLU A 45 9.79 10.47 -6.62
N PRO A 46 9.85 9.16 -6.33
CA PRO A 46 11.03 8.29 -6.37
C PRO A 46 11.30 7.71 -7.77
N TYR A 47 12.57 7.41 -8.05
CA TYR A 47 13.02 6.79 -9.31
C TYR A 47 12.35 5.43 -9.56
N GLN A 48 12.27 4.58 -8.53
CA GLN A 48 11.81 3.20 -8.70
C GLN A 48 11.08 2.70 -7.45
N ARG A 49 10.00 1.94 -7.67
CA ARG A 49 9.31 1.17 -6.62
C ARG A 49 9.19 -0.29 -7.02
N LYS A 50 9.57 -1.18 -6.11
CA LYS A 50 9.29 -2.61 -6.23
C LYS A 50 8.02 -2.95 -5.49
N TYR A 51 7.02 -3.45 -6.20
CA TYR A 51 5.79 -3.97 -5.63
C TYR A 51 5.86 -5.49 -5.52
N ILE A 52 5.29 -6.01 -4.44
CA ILE A 52 5.11 -7.45 -4.19
C ILE A 52 3.71 -7.71 -3.69
N CYS A 53 3.26 -8.96 -3.72
CA CYS A 53 2.10 -9.37 -2.94
C CYS A 53 2.38 -9.23 -1.42
N THR A 54 1.34 -8.98 -0.62
CA THR A 54 1.40 -9.04 0.86
C THR A 54 1.99 -10.35 1.39
N HIS A 55 1.86 -11.45 0.66
CA HIS A 55 2.46 -12.75 1.00
C HIS A 55 3.87 -12.97 0.42
N GLY A 56 4.45 -12.00 -0.29
CA GLY A 56 5.77 -12.06 -0.93
C GLY A 56 6.94 -11.64 -0.03
N TRP A 57 6.68 -11.31 1.24
CA TRP A 57 7.76 -11.00 2.19
C TRP A 57 8.54 -12.27 2.53
N PRO A 58 9.89 -12.22 2.51
CA PRO A 58 10.69 -13.35 2.96
C PRO A 58 10.43 -13.64 4.44
N ALA A 59 10.74 -14.87 4.87
CA ALA A 59 10.92 -15.16 6.28
C ALA A 59 11.90 -14.15 6.91
N ARG A 60 11.46 -13.48 7.98
CA ARG A 60 12.38 -12.73 8.84
C ARG A 60 12.66 -13.63 10.04
N GLU A 61 13.91 -13.95 10.28
CA GLU A 61 14.30 -14.47 11.59
C GLU A 61 13.98 -13.38 12.63
N ARG A 62 13.13 -13.72 13.59
CA ARG A 62 12.87 -12.87 14.75
C ARG A 62 12.89 -13.73 16.00
N SER A 63 13.93 -13.51 16.83
CA SER A 63 14.13 -14.00 18.21
C SER A 63 14.44 -15.48 18.43
N SER A 64 15.11 -15.79 19.55
CA SER A 64 15.49 -17.11 20.05
C SER A 64 14.34 -17.99 20.59
N GLY A 65 13.08 -17.52 20.49
CA GLY A 65 11.87 -18.36 20.58
C GLY A 65 11.50 -18.93 21.96
N MET A 66 10.68 -18.20 22.75
CA MET A 66 9.98 -18.75 23.93
C MET A 66 8.45 -18.92 23.72
N ARG A 67 7.89 -18.33 22.65
CA ARG A 67 6.45 -18.42 22.34
C ARG A 67 6.24 -19.27 21.09
N LYS A 68 5.29 -20.21 21.16
CA LYS A 68 4.84 -20.99 20.00
C LYS A 68 4.24 -20.03 18.97
N SER A 69 5.02 -19.66 17.96
CA SER A 69 4.53 -19.02 16.76
C SER A 69 3.73 -20.06 15.98
N HIS A 70 2.42 -19.87 15.83
CA HIS A 70 1.69 -20.60 14.80
C HIS A 70 2.35 -20.25 13.46
N ASN A 71 2.94 -21.26 12.82
CA ASN A 71 3.62 -21.15 11.54
C ASN A 71 2.68 -20.59 10.48
N LEU A 72 2.53 -19.26 10.39
CA LEU A 72 2.25 -18.63 9.11
C LEU A 72 3.50 -18.84 8.28
N ARG A 73 3.53 -19.97 7.55
CA ARG A 73 4.41 -20.11 6.39
C ARG A 73 4.14 -18.88 5.53
N ARG A 74 5.05 -17.91 5.57
CA ARG A 74 5.03 -16.81 4.62
C ARG A 74 5.15 -17.50 3.28
N MET A 75 4.16 -17.32 2.42
CA MET A 75 4.04 -18.12 1.19
C MET A 75 5.16 -17.79 0.20
N GLU A 76 5.97 -16.75 0.46
CA GLU A 76 7.02 -16.27 -0.43
C GLU A 76 6.48 -16.13 -1.85
N CYS A 77 5.31 -15.51 -1.94
CA CYS A 77 4.57 -15.36 -3.18
C CYS A 77 5.46 -14.73 -4.26
N PRO A 78 5.54 -15.34 -5.46
CA PRO A 78 6.47 -14.91 -6.50
C PRO A 78 6.05 -13.61 -7.18
N PHE A 79 4.81 -13.16 -6.95
CA PHE A 79 4.31 -11.92 -7.52
C PHE A 79 5.26 -10.75 -7.24
N GLN A 80 5.73 -10.11 -8.30
CA GLN A 80 6.50 -8.88 -8.21
C GLN A 80 6.38 -8.06 -9.49
N MET A 81 6.54 -6.75 -9.35
CA MET A 81 6.80 -5.87 -10.48
C MET A 81 7.61 -4.67 -10.02
N LEU A 82 8.36 -4.07 -10.94
CA LEU A 82 9.08 -2.83 -10.73
C LEU A 82 8.42 -1.74 -11.55
N ALA A 83 8.01 -0.66 -10.90
CA ALA A 83 7.65 0.57 -11.59
C ALA A 83 8.86 1.51 -11.55
N GLN A 84 9.34 1.92 -12.71
CA GLN A 84 10.56 2.70 -12.86
C GLN A 84 10.32 3.93 -13.74
N VAL A 85 10.79 5.08 -13.29
CA VAL A 85 10.80 6.31 -14.07
C VAL A 85 11.78 6.16 -15.23
N THR A 86 11.32 6.48 -16.45
CA THR A 86 12.11 6.45 -17.68
C THR A 86 11.75 7.66 -18.55
N GLN A 87 12.72 8.20 -19.28
CA GLN A 87 12.47 9.20 -20.31
C GLN A 87 12.03 8.49 -21.59
N MET A 88 10.89 8.89 -22.13
CA MET A 88 10.30 8.38 -23.36
C MET A 88 10.93 9.04 -24.59
N GLU A 89 10.69 8.47 -25.77
CA GLU A 89 11.26 8.93 -27.05
C GLU A 89 10.83 10.36 -27.42
N ASP A 90 9.67 10.79 -26.97
CA ASP A 90 9.11 12.13 -27.17
C ASP A 90 9.64 13.17 -26.16
N GLY A 91 10.59 12.77 -25.30
CA GLY A 91 11.20 13.61 -24.28
C GLY A 91 10.40 13.70 -22.97
N TRP A 92 9.20 13.12 -22.91
CA TRP A 92 8.38 13.07 -21.69
C TRP A 92 8.90 12.03 -20.71
N TRP A 93 8.57 12.22 -19.43
CA TRP A 93 8.89 11.24 -18.38
C TRP A 93 7.68 10.38 -18.07
N GLY A 94 7.90 9.07 -17.97
CA GLY A 94 6.83 8.13 -17.65
C GLY A 94 7.29 6.99 -16.76
N LEU A 95 6.31 6.20 -16.31
CA LEU A 95 6.54 4.98 -15.55
C LEU A 95 6.49 3.78 -16.49
N VAL A 96 7.57 3.01 -16.49
CA VAL A 96 7.65 1.73 -17.18
C VAL A 96 7.59 0.61 -16.14
N VAL A 97 6.76 -0.40 -16.41
CA VAL A 97 6.74 -1.62 -15.62
C VAL A 97 7.82 -2.56 -16.14
N GLN A 98 8.61 -3.13 -15.25
CA GLN A 98 9.69 -4.06 -15.57
C GLN A 98 9.70 -5.26 -14.61
N ARG A 99 10.38 -6.33 -15.05
CA ARG A 99 10.62 -7.55 -14.26
C ARG A 99 9.34 -8.10 -13.65
N GLU A 100 8.25 -8.08 -14.42
CA GLU A 100 6.96 -8.56 -13.96
C GLU A 100 6.93 -10.08 -13.74
N VAL A 101 6.33 -10.46 -12.63
CA VAL A 101 5.83 -11.80 -12.35
C VAL A 101 4.44 -11.59 -11.77
N TYR A 102 3.40 -11.97 -12.53
CA TYR A 102 2.01 -11.79 -12.11
C TYR A 102 1.38 -13.05 -11.51
N SER A 103 2.14 -14.14 -11.40
CA SER A 103 1.64 -15.38 -10.81
C SER A 103 1.59 -15.31 -9.28
N HIS A 104 0.61 -15.99 -8.72
CA HIS A 104 0.46 -16.20 -7.29
C HIS A 104 0.56 -17.69 -6.98
N ASN A 105 1.14 -18.03 -5.84
CA ASN A 105 1.18 -19.40 -5.29
C ASN A 105 0.17 -19.61 -4.15
N HIS A 106 -0.77 -18.68 -4.00
CA HIS A 106 -1.87 -18.72 -3.05
C HIS A 106 -3.14 -18.24 -3.74
N GLN A 107 -4.29 -18.55 -3.14
CA GLN A 107 -5.56 -18.08 -3.69
C GLN A 107 -5.65 -16.55 -3.66
N VAL A 108 -6.07 -15.98 -4.78
CA VAL A 108 -6.50 -14.59 -4.92
C VAL A 108 -7.94 -14.63 -5.38
N SER A 109 -8.85 -14.02 -4.62
CA SER A 109 -10.28 -14.04 -4.93
C SER A 109 -10.98 -12.80 -4.37
N PRO A 110 -12.15 -12.43 -4.93
CA PRO A 110 -12.93 -11.30 -4.43
C PRO A 110 -13.26 -11.41 -2.95
N ARG A 111 -13.67 -12.61 -2.52
CA ARG A 111 -13.98 -12.89 -1.12
C ARG A 111 -12.78 -12.63 -0.21
N ILE A 112 -11.59 -13.09 -0.57
CA ILE A 112 -10.38 -12.83 0.23
C ILE A 112 -10.03 -11.34 0.20
N TYR A 113 -10.13 -10.71 -0.97
CA TYR A 113 -9.84 -9.29 -1.18
C TYR A 113 -10.66 -8.38 -0.25
N GLN A 114 -11.97 -8.59 -0.21
CA GLN A 114 -12.91 -7.84 0.62
C GLN A 114 -12.65 -7.98 2.12
N HIS A 115 -11.92 -9.01 2.56
CA HIS A 115 -11.60 -9.23 3.96
C HIS A 115 -10.25 -8.64 4.37
N TYR A 116 -9.45 -8.06 3.46
CA TYR A 116 -8.21 -7.40 3.88
C TYR A 116 -8.54 -6.14 4.71
N PRO A 117 -7.82 -5.89 5.83
CA PRO A 117 -8.11 -4.75 6.70
C PRO A 117 -8.17 -3.40 5.97
N GLY A 118 -7.23 -3.14 5.05
CA GLY A 118 -7.20 -1.88 4.30
C GLY A 118 -8.32 -1.72 3.26
N ILE A 119 -9.03 -2.80 2.91
CA ILE A 119 -10.14 -2.79 1.94
C ILE A 119 -11.48 -2.75 2.68
N ARG A 120 -11.62 -3.56 3.73
CA ARG A 120 -12.89 -3.72 4.45
C ARG A 120 -13.22 -2.55 5.38
N GLN A 121 -12.21 -1.75 5.76
CA GLN A 121 -12.39 -0.63 6.67
C GLN A 121 -12.88 0.61 5.94
N VAL A 122 -13.74 1.38 6.61
CA VAL A 122 -14.19 2.71 6.15
C VAL A 122 -13.03 3.70 6.30
N SER A 123 -12.62 4.30 5.19
CA SER A 123 -11.61 5.37 5.18
C SER A 123 -12.18 6.66 5.78
N GLN A 124 -11.31 7.55 6.26
CA GLN A 124 -11.76 8.85 6.81
C GLN A 124 -12.41 9.76 5.76
N GLN A 125 -12.04 9.57 4.49
CA GLN A 125 -12.58 10.35 3.36
C GLN A 125 -13.83 9.70 2.77
N SER A 126 -14.33 8.61 3.36
CA SER A 126 -15.53 7.93 2.86
C SER A 126 -16.77 8.80 3.09
N PRO A 127 -17.69 8.89 2.10
CA PRO A 127 -18.95 9.62 2.28
C PRO A 127 -19.80 9.07 3.44
N LEU A 128 -19.60 7.79 3.81
CA LEU A 128 -20.28 7.15 4.94
C LEU A 128 -19.97 7.79 6.29
N VAL A 129 -18.81 8.45 6.42
CA VAL A 129 -18.35 9.06 7.67
C VAL A 129 -19.36 10.06 8.21
N SER A 130 -20.04 10.80 7.33
CA SER A 130 -21.10 11.75 7.72
C SER A 130 -22.26 11.07 8.46
N GLY A 131 -22.80 9.97 7.94
CA GLY A 131 -23.86 9.21 8.59
C GLY A 131 -23.38 8.51 9.87
N VAL A 132 -22.13 8.04 9.91
CA VAL A 132 -21.53 7.49 11.14
C VAL A 132 -21.44 8.57 12.23
N GLN A 133 -21.02 9.79 11.88
CA GLN A 133 -20.97 10.91 12.82
C GLN A 133 -22.35 11.28 13.34
N LEU A 134 -23.37 11.30 12.48
CA LEU A 134 -24.76 11.54 12.89
C LEU A 134 -25.25 10.49 13.90
N LEU A 135 -24.98 9.20 13.64
CA LEU A 135 -25.30 8.11 14.56
C LEU A 135 -24.55 8.24 15.89
N MET A 136 -23.29 8.68 15.87
CA MET A 136 -22.53 8.97 17.08
C MET A 136 -23.13 10.13 17.88
N GLN A 137 -23.55 11.21 17.22
CA GLN A 137 -24.22 12.36 17.84
C GLN A 137 -25.55 11.96 18.48
N ALA A 138 -26.31 11.08 17.83
CA ALA A 138 -27.53 10.49 18.36
C ALA A 138 -27.30 9.43 19.45
N GLN A 139 -26.03 9.21 19.88
CA GLN A 139 -25.64 8.21 20.87
C GLN A 139 -26.06 6.77 20.49
N ALA A 140 -26.13 6.48 19.19
CA ALA A 140 -26.46 5.14 18.71
C ALA A 140 -25.39 4.12 19.13
N GLY A 141 -25.83 2.89 19.38
CA GLY A 141 -24.93 1.79 19.73
C GLY A 141 -24.04 1.36 18.55
N ALA A 142 -22.93 0.70 18.86
CA ALA A 142 -21.99 0.20 17.85
C ALA A 142 -22.65 -0.75 16.83
N SER A 143 -23.67 -1.51 17.23
CA SER A 143 -24.42 -2.39 16.32
C SER A 143 -25.21 -1.61 15.27
N SER A 144 -25.79 -0.46 15.61
CA SER A 144 -26.48 0.40 14.63
C SER A 144 -25.51 1.00 13.61
N ILE A 145 -24.33 1.41 14.07
CA ILE A 145 -23.26 1.90 13.17
C ILE A 145 -22.75 0.78 12.27
N TYR A 146 -22.63 -0.44 12.80
CA TYR A 146 -22.27 -1.63 12.03
C TYR A 146 -23.28 -1.91 10.90
N GLU A 147 -24.57 -1.99 11.23
CA GLU A 147 -25.61 -2.26 10.22
C GLU A 147 -25.69 -1.14 9.18
N TYR A 148 -25.68 0.13 9.61
CA TYR A 148 -25.62 1.27 8.69
C TYR A 148 -24.45 1.15 7.70
N THR A 149 -23.25 0.83 8.19
CA THR A 149 -22.06 0.71 7.35
C THR A 149 -22.18 -0.43 6.35
N ARG A 150 -22.72 -1.58 6.78
CA ARG A 150 -22.91 -2.77 5.95
C ARG A 150 -24.01 -2.58 4.91
N GLU A 151 -25.10 -1.91 5.27
CA GLU A 151 -26.25 -1.67 4.37
C GLU A 151 -25.97 -0.55 3.37
N SER A 152 -25.12 0.41 3.75
CA SER A 152 -24.83 1.60 2.93
C SER A 152 -23.57 1.46 2.07
N SER A 153 -22.87 0.32 2.09
CA SER A 153 -21.64 0.11 1.32
C SER A 153 -21.24 -1.35 1.13
N ASP A 154 -20.32 -1.59 0.19
CA ASP A 154 -19.69 -2.91 -0.02
C ASP A 154 -18.61 -3.26 1.03
N HIS A 155 -18.47 -2.45 2.09
CA HIS A 155 -17.49 -2.73 3.14
C HIS A 155 -17.90 -3.93 3.99
N HIS A 156 -17.01 -4.92 4.05
CA HIS A 156 -17.17 -6.09 4.90
C HIS A 156 -16.57 -5.84 6.29
N VAL A 157 -17.06 -4.78 6.97
CA VAL A 157 -16.56 -4.38 8.29
C VAL A 157 -16.78 -5.47 9.34
N THR A 158 -15.91 -5.49 10.35
CA THR A 158 -16.14 -6.23 11.59
C THR A 158 -16.53 -5.27 12.72
N MET A 159 -17.11 -5.77 13.81
CA MET A 159 -17.37 -4.94 15.00
C MET A 159 -16.11 -4.24 15.53
N LYS A 160 -14.94 -4.88 15.43
CA LYS A 160 -13.66 -4.27 15.77
C LYS A 160 -13.34 -3.07 14.88
N ASP A 161 -13.62 -3.18 13.58
CA ASP A 161 -13.40 -2.08 12.64
C ASP A 161 -14.31 -0.89 12.95
N VAL A 162 -15.57 -1.14 13.35
CA VAL A 162 -16.51 -0.11 13.81
C VAL A 162 -16.01 0.58 15.08
N HIS A 163 -15.57 -0.17 16.09
CA HIS A 163 -14.99 0.43 17.30
C HIS A 163 -13.76 1.29 16.99
N ASN A 164 -12.88 0.81 16.10
CA ASN A 164 -11.71 1.57 15.66
C ASN A 164 -12.11 2.85 14.89
N LEU A 165 -13.12 2.78 14.02
CA LEU A 165 -13.65 3.92 13.29
C LEU A 165 -14.19 4.98 14.25
N VAL A 166 -15.05 4.58 15.19
CA VAL A 166 -15.63 5.48 16.20
C VAL A 166 -14.55 6.11 17.07
N ALA A 167 -13.60 5.31 17.57
CA ALA A 167 -12.49 5.82 18.36
C ALA A 167 -11.67 6.87 17.60
N ARG A 168 -11.35 6.59 16.34
CA ARG A 168 -10.61 7.52 15.47
C ARG A 168 -11.39 8.81 15.23
N LEU A 169 -12.69 8.73 14.94
CA LEU A 169 -13.53 9.91 14.70
C LEU A 169 -13.68 10.77 15.96
N ARG A 170 -13.73 10.18 17.16
CA ARG A 170 -13.71 10.92 18.42
C ARG A 170 -12.42 11.71 18.59
N SER A 171 -11.28 11.06 18.40
CA SER A 171 -9.96 11.72 18.49
C SER A 171 -9.78 12.83 17.44
N SER A 172 -10.34 12.66 16.24
CA SER A 172 -10.31 13.70 15.20
C SER A 172 -11.27 14.86 15.48
N GLY A 173 -12.43 14.59 16.10
CA GLY A 173 -13.39 15.63 16.50
C GLY A 173 -12.91 16.49 17.68
N GLU A 174 -12.12 15.91 18.59
CA GLU A 174 -11.51 16.64 19.71
C GLU A 174 -10.46 17.66 19.26
N SER A 175 -9.84 17.48 18.07
CA SER A 175 -8.87 18.44 17.51
C SER A 175 -9.49 19.65 16.79
N LEU A 176 -10.82 19.74 16.65
CA LEU A 176 -11.51 20.87 16.01
C LEU A 176 -12.20 21.81 17.02
N MET A 177 -11.96 21.63 18.33
CA MET A 177 -12.59 22.41 19.40
C MET A 177 -11.58 23.21 20.26
N TYR A 178 -10.45 23.63 19.67
CA TYR A 178 -9.54 24.64 20.24
C TYR A 178 -8.93 25.53 19.17
#